data_AF-A0A838GGE5-F1
#
_entry.id   AF-A0A838GGE5-F1
#
_cell.length_a   1.000
_cell.length_b   1.000
_cell.length_c   1.000
_cell.angle_alpha   90.00
_cell.angle_beta   90.00
_cell.angle_gamma   90.00
#
_symmetry.space_group_name_H-M   'P 1'
#
loop_
_entity.id
_entity.type
_entity.pdbx_description
1 polymer ?
#
loop_
_entity_poly.entity_id
_entity_poly.type
_entity_poly.pdbx_seq_one_letter_code
_entity_poly.pdbx_strand_id
1 'polypeptide(L)'
;MTDSPSTADQADEQEQLAREIGEELTDAFVAYVRGDVAFEDLTFGVFDALSDLHVIASGDYVLEDTDDEAGQDDGDSDEPENP
;
A
#
# COMPACT_ATOMS: atom_id res chain seq x y z
N MET A 1 17.36 -5.96 18.47
CA MET A 1 16.94 -7.18 17.77
C MET A 1 16.16 -6.68 16.58
N THR A 2 16.68 -6.85 15.36
CA THR A 2 15.96 -6.52 14.14
C THR A 2 14.90 -7.60 13.96
N ASP A 3 13.63 -7.26 14.21
CA ASP A 3 12.51 -8.12 13.87
C ASP A 3 12.39 -8.07 12.35
N SER A 4 12.98 -9.05 11.67
CA SER A 4 12.69 -9.24 10.25
C SER A 4 11.24 -9.68 10.15
N PRO A 5 10.41 -9.07 9.28
CA PRO A 5 9.01 -9.48 9.13
C PRO A 5 8.94 -10.99 8.91
N SER A 6 8.03 -11.65 9.63
CA SER A 6 7.80 -13.08 9.48
C SER A 6 7.33 -13.34 8.05
N THR A 7 7.76 -14.46 7.45
CA THR A 7 7.31 -14.86 6.11
C THR A 7 5.79 -15.01 5.99
N ALA A 8 5.10 -15.16 7.13
CA ALA A 8 3.64 -15.18 7.19
C ALA A 8 3.03 -13.79 7.00
N ASP A 9 3.60 -12.75 7.63
CA ASP A 9 3.11 -11.38 7.51
C ASP A 9 3.28 -10.86 6.07
N GLN A 10 4.38 -11.23 5.41
CA GLN A 10 4.59 -10.90 3.99
C GLN A 10 3.57 -11.57 3.07
N ALA A 11 3.15 -12.80 3.36
CA ALA A 11 2.18 -13.52 2.53
C ALA A 11 0.77 -12.92 2.67
N ASP A 12 0.36 -12.62 3.91
CA ASP A 12 -0.93 -11.99 4.19
C ASP A 12 -1.01 -10.58 3.56
N GLU A 13 0.11 -9.85 3.57
CA GLU A 13 0.21 -8.54 2.92
C GLU A 13 0.20 -8.63 1.39
N GLN A 14 0.90 -9.59 0.78
CA GLN A 14 0.80 -9.84 -0.67
C GLN A 14 -0.64 -10.17 -1.09
N GLU A 15 -1.35 -10.96 -0.29
CA GLU A 15 -2.75 -11.25 -0.53
C GLU A 15 -3.63 -10.00 -0.42
N GLN A 16 -3.33 -9.10 0.52
CA GLN A 16 -4.06 -7.84 0.67
C GLN A 16 -3.83 -6.92 -0.54
N LEU A 17 -2.58 -6.70 -0.94
CA LEU A 17 -2.25 -5.89 -2.11
C LEU A 17 -2.85 -6.46 -3.39
N ALA A 18 -2.84 -7.78 -3.56
CA ALA A 18 -3.48 -8.43 -4.70
C ALA A 18 -5.01 -8.22 -4.74
N ARG A 19 -5.66 -8.14 -3.57
CA ARG A 19 -7.10 -7.83 -3.47
C ARG A 19 -7.37 -6.39 -3.85
N GLU A 20 -6.57 -5.44 -3.36
CA GLU A 20 -6.69 -4.01 -3.67
C GLU A 20 -6.58 -3.76 -5.18
N ILE A 21 -5.57 -4.34 -5.83
CA ILE A 21 -5.44 -4.29 -7.30
C ILE A 21 -6.69 -4.86 -8.00
N GLY A 22 -7.24 -5.97 -7.49
CA GLY A 22 -8.45 -6.58 -8.03
C GLY A 22 -9.69 -5.68 -7.92
N GLU A 23 -9.82 -4.94 -6.82
CA GLU A 23 -10.90 -3.97 -6.60
C GLU A 23 -10.76 -2.79 -7.57
N GLU A 24 -9.55 -2.24 -7.73
CA GLU A 24 -9.26 -1.16 -8.68
C GLU A 24 -9.58 -1.56 -10.13
N LEU A 25 -9.18 -2.77 -10.54
CA LEU A 25 -9.52 -3.32 -11.85
C LEU A 25 -11.03 -3.47 -12.04
N THR A 26 -11.74 -3.91 -11.01
CA THR A 26 -13.20 -4.03 -11.05
C THR A 26 -13.86 -2.68 -11.30
N ASP A 27 -13.41 -1.64 -10.60
CA ASP A 27 -13.91 -0.28 -10.77
C ASP A 27 -13.59 0.28 -12.17
N ALA A 28 -12.39 0.03 -12.70
CA ALA A 28 -12.01 0.40 -14.05
C ALA A 28 -12.90 -0.26 -15.12
N PHE A 29 -13.21 -1.55 -14.95
CA PHE A 29 -14.12 -2.26 -15.86
C PHE A 29 -15.54 -1.69 -15.81
N VAL A 30 -16.04 -1.39 -14.62
CA VAL A 30 -17.37 -0.76 -14.46
C VAL A 30 -17.39 0.63 -15.11
N ALA A 31 -16.34 1.42 -14.95
CA ALA A 31 -16.21 2.74 -15.57
C ALA A 31 -16.22 2.65 -17.11
N TYR A 32 -15.52 1.67 -17.68
CA TYR A 32 -15.56 1.42 -19.13
C TYR A 32 -16.98 1.05 -19.61
N VAL A 33 -17.69 0.16 -18.89
CA VAL A 33 -19.08 -0.20 -19.24
C VAL A 33 -20.03 0.99 -19.19
N ARG A 34 -19.78 1.95 -18.28
CA ARG A 34 -20.55 3.20 -18.17
C ARG A 34 -20.19 4.22 -19.27
N GLY A 35 -19.08 4.02 -19.97
CA GLY A 35 -18.55 4.96 -20.97
C GLY A 35 -17.74 6.10 -20.36
N ASP A 36 -17.31 5.97 -19.10
CA ASP A 36 -16.51 6.96 -18.38
C ASP A 36 -15.01 6.86 -18.72
N VAL A 37 -14.55 5.72 -19.24
CA VAL A 37 -13.15 5.42 -19.60
C VAL A 37 -13.10 4.86 -21.03
N ALA A 38 -12.12 5.29 -21.83
CA ALA A 38 -11.91 4.78 -23.19
C ALA A 38 -11.24 3.40 -23.19
N PHE A 39 -11.31 2.68 -24.32
CA PHE A 39 -10.71 1.34 -24.41
C PHE A 39 -9.18 1.39 -24.25
N GLU A 40 -8.55 2.43 -24.81
CA GLU A 40 -7.12 2.66 -24.73
C GLU A 40 -6.68 2.87 -23.27
N ASP A 41 -7.38 3.75 -22.55
CA ASP A 41 -7.10 4.06 -21.15
C ASP A 41 -7.28 2.83 -20.26
N LEU A 42 -8.36 2.06 -20.48
CA LEU A 42 -8.57 0.80 -19.76
C LEU A 42 -7.43 -0.19 -20.03
N THR A 43 -7.00 -0.31 -21.28
CA THR A 43 -5.95 -1.28 -21.66
C THR A 43 -4.62 -0.95 -20.98
N PHE A 44 -4.24 0.32 -20.93
CA PHE A 44 -3.03 0.75 -20.21
C PHE A 44 -3.18 0.53 -18.71
N GLY A 45 -4.29 0.95 -18.10
CA GLY A 45 -4.51 0.73 -16.67
C GLY A 45 -4.51 -0.73 -16.26
N VAL A 46 -5.09 -1.62 -17.07
CA VAL A 46 -5.05 -3.07 -16.84
C VAL A 46 -3.63 -3.62 -16.97
N PHE A 47 -2.86 -3.15 -17.94
CA PHE A 47 -1.47 -3.58 -18.11
C PHE A 47 -0.60 -3.17 -16.92
N ASP A 48 -0.77 -1.94 -16.44
CA ASP A 48 -0.03 -1.42 -15.29
C ASP A 48 -0.38 -2.22 -14.02
N ALA A 49 -1.67 -2.40 -13.72
CA ALA A 49 -2.14 -3.20 -12.59
C ALA A 49 -1.64 -4.66 -12.62
N LEU A 50 -1.60 -5.29 -13.80
CA LEU A 50 -1.05 -6.64 -13.95
C LEU A 50 0.48 -6.68 -13.78
N SER A 51 1.17 -5.61 -14.18
CA SER A 51 2.61 -5.48 -13.97
C SER A 51 2.92 -5.30 -12.48
N ASP A 52 2.13 -4.51 -11.77
CA ASP A 52 2.24 -4.31 -10.32
C ASP A 52 1.98 -5.62 -9.57
N LEU A 53 0.92 -6.33 -9.94
CA LEU A 53 0.64 -7.65 -9.38
C LEU A 53 1.78 -8.64 -9.63
N HIS A 54 2.44 -8.57 -10.79
CA HIS A 54 3.59 -9.41 -11.09
C HIS A 54 4.78 -9.11 -10.18
N VAL A 55 5.04 -7.83 -9.88
CA VAL A 55 6.10 -7.39 -8.95
C VAL A 55 5.81 -7.83 -7.52
N ILE A 56 4.55 -7.72 -7.08
CA ILE A 56 4.12 -8.22 -5.76
C ILE A 56 4.34 -9.73 -5.66
N ALA A 57 3.88 -10.47 -6.68
CA ALA A 57 4.00 -11.92 -6.71
C ALA A 57 5.45 -12.43 -6.84
N SER A 58 6.35 -11.65 -7.44
CA SER A 58 7.78 -12.00 -7.52
C SER A 58 8.52 -11.75 -6.21
N GLY A 59 7.94 -10.97 -5.29
CA GLY A 59 8.61 -10.52 -4.07
C GLY A 59 9.69 -9.48 -4.32
N ASP A 60 9.74 -8.88 -5.52
CA ASP A 60 10.73 -7.86 -5.89
C ASP A 60 10.24 -6.43 -5.59
N TYR A 61 9.39 -6.25 -4.58
CA TYR A 61 8.97 -4.95 -4.09
C TYR A 61 9.69 -4.61 -2.78
N VAL A 62 10.01 -3.33 -2.63
CA VAL A 62 10.56 -2.80 -1.38
C VAL A 62 9.38 -2.28 -0.57
N LEU A 63 9.13 -2.93 0.58
CA LEU A 63 8.25 -2.40 1.61
C LEU A 63 8.91 -1.15 2.19
N GLU A 64 8.24 0.00 2.06
CA GLU A 64 8.61 1.17 2.85
C GLU A 64 8.04 0.92 4.26
N ASP A 65 8.91 0.59 5.23
CA ASP A 65 8.53 0.52 6.64
C ASP A 65 7.94 1.88 7.01
N THR A 66 6.62 1.99 6.96
CA THR A 66 5.91 3.11 7.54
C THR A 66 5.97 2.84 9.03
N ASP A 67 7.08 3.23 9.66
CA ASP A 67 7.18 3.43 11.10
C ASP A 67 6.16 4.52 11.49
N ASP A 68 4.88 4.16 11.48
CA ASP A 68 3.76 4.89 12.06
C ASP A 68 3.81 4.72 13.59
N GLU A 69 4.95 5.04 14.19
CA GLU A 69 5.07 5.37 15.60
C GLU A 69 6.07 6.53 15.77
N ALA A 70 5.75 7.69 15.18
CA ALA A 70 6.13 8.96 15.78
C ALA A 70 5.35 9.09 17.10
N GLY A 71 5.85 8.40 18.13
CA GLY A 71 5.32 8.42 19.48
C GLY A 71 5.07 9.84 19.95
N GLN A 72 3.82 10.11 20.30
CA GLN A 72 3.45 11.15 21.23
C GLN A 72 4.28 10.99 22.51
N ASP A 73 5.34 11.77 22.64
CA ASP A 73 5.92 12.10 23.94
C ASP A 73 5.14 13.28 24.53
N ASP A 74 3.92 12.98 24.98
CA ASP A 74 3.22 13.83 25.95
C ASP A 74 3.82 13.54 27.33
N GLY A 75 4.78 14.37 27.74
CA GLY A 75 5.57 14.20 28.96
C GLY A 75 5.98 15.51 29.64
N ASP A 76 4.96 16.29 30.04
CA ASP A 76 4.96 17.43 30.98
C ASP A 76 6.01 17.36 32.12
N SER A 77 6.74 18.47 32.38
CA SER A 77 7.12 18.93 33.74
C SER A 77 7.84 20.28 33.73
N ASP A 78 7.11 21.30 34.20
CA ASP A 78 7.52 22.53 34.89
C ASP A 78 8.86 22.44 35.66
N GLU A 79 9.79 23.41 35.48
CA GLU A 79 10.71 23.90 36.53
C GLU A 79 11.48 25.19 36.13
N PRO A 80 12.02 26.00 37.07
CA PRO A 80 11.39 27.20 37.62
C PRO A 80 12.17 28.52 37.33
N GLU A 81 11.57 29.65 37.70
CA GLU A 81 12.18 30.98 37.75
C GLU A 81 13.54 31.02 38.49
N ASN A 82 14.47 31.83 38.01
CA ASN A 82 15.66 32.26 38.75
C ASN A 82 16.29 33.52 38.11
N PRO A 83 17.03 34.33 38.89
CA PRO A 83 16.55 35.39 39.79
C PRO A 83 16.58 36.81 39.18
#